data_AF-A0A671SEU2-F1
#
_entry.id   AF-A0A671SEU2-F1
#
_cell.length_a   1.000
_cell.length_b   1.000
_cell.length_c   1.000
_cell.angle_alpha   90.00
_cell.angle_beta   90.00
_cell.angle_gamma   90.00
#
_symmetry.space_group_name_H-M   'P 1'
#
loop_
_entity.id
_entity.type
_entity.pdbx_description
1 polymer ?
#
loop_
_entity_poly.entity_id
_entity_poly.type
_entity_poly.pdbx_seq_one_letter_code
_entity_poly.pdbx_strand_id
1 'polypeptide(L)'
;MGRYFKQIAKSVRANGAAASGSEENADDFLGCINIPLNEIPVVGYDKWFKLEPRSSASKVQGECHLILRLFTTQVPLDTKMLALTGYHNWFKTSIHKWLQIVHERSTDRIRKAVEMDQLEQIQSQTKHSSSAVDVTTCFSQVREFWAQLAWPDSAGAFIFITRLTDVSASKLHFHKHAVCVALNSTEHVRVYLGGLPRELDWRGVEQAMEESCGLEGKEQVNKSLNGQLYNADIDLQRAAKRLITHLTDRMLPELRRCIQHISLSPDSINTDEAVAPLMKYLDDTLVILNESLVKENLTRVLQSLWEVLLRMILDTVGENRGVQVEFYSRFQYTVETLVRFFHADGEGLLLEDLKSGDYKALDEELRLNKCSSFELIEQYVLEKISQQRILKHSRFGRISLKCYYDAPEQRLTVEILHAADLIALDANGLSDPFVIVELCPHHLFPTARSQRTQVKLKTLHPVFDELFYFHVSPEQYRHRCACLTFTVMDYDWLSTNDFAGEAVAPLSDFCWPGRPSATPAGKTLQPVILHLSRQKPSEKPIMKMLEARTGDREAQEFVRKLKEIEKSMEEE
;
A
#
# COMPACT_ATOMS: atom_id res chain seq x y z
N MET A 1 -25.53 -61.65 -7.07
CA MET A 1 -25.57 -61.80 -8.54
C MET A 1 -24.17 -61.91 -9.20
N GLY A 2 -23.12 -62.36 -8.50
CA GLY A 2 -21.74 -62.41 -9.05
C GLY A 2 -21.17 -63.82 -9.32
N ARG A 3 -21.95 -64.90 -9.13
CA ARG A 3 -21.44 -66.28 -9.27
C ARG A 3 -22.06 -67.11 -10.41
N TYR A 4 -23.22 -66.70 -10.95
CA TYR A 4 -23.92 -67.48 -11.99
C TYR A 4 -23.40 -67.25 -13.42
N PHE A 5 -22.81 -66.08 -13.71
CA PHE A 5 -22.28 -65.77 -15.05
C PHE A 5 -20.96 -66.48 -15.38
N LYS A 6 -20.23 -66.98 -14.36
CA LYS A 6 -18.91 -67.60 -14.54
C LYS A 6 -18.98 -69.06 -15.03
N GLN A 7 -20.16 -69.68 -15.02
CA GLN A 7 -20.34 -71.09 -15.41
C GLN A 7 -20.74 -71.29 -16.88
N ILE A 8 -21.31 -70.29 -17.56
CA ILE A 8 -21.78 -70.45 -18.95
C ILE A 8 -20.63 -70.37 -19.97
N ALA A 9 -19.53 -69.67 -19.65
CA ALA A 9 -18.38 -69.53 -20.56
C ALA A 9 -17.40 -70.71 -20.56
N LYS A 10 -17.56 -71.71 -19.66
CA LYS A 10 -16.63 -72.85 -19.56
C LYS A 10 -16.96 -74.04 -20.46
N SER A 11 -18.08 -73.99 -21.20
CA SER A 11 -18.60 -75.16 -21.95
C SER A 11 -18.25 -75.17 -23.45
N VAL A 12 -17.60 -74.14 -24.00
CA VAL A 12 -17.35 -74.08 -25.46
C VAL A 12 -15.91 -74.49 -25.84
N ARG A 13 -15.02 -74.71 -24.86
CA ARG A 13 -13.64 -75.20 -25.09
C ARG A 13 -13.51 -76.73 -25.02
N ALA A 14 -14.40 -77.42 -25.70
CA ALA A 14 -14.24 -78.84 -25.99
C ALA A 14 -14.63 -79.10 -27.44
N ASN A 15 -13.92 -78.46 -28.39
CA ASN A 15 -13.64 -78.95 -29.74
C ASN A 15 -12.85 -77.88 -30.52
N GLY A 16 -11.56 -78.10 -30.76
CA GLY A 16 -10.78 -77.29 -31.71
C GLY A 16 -9.38 -76.90 -31.22
N ALA A 17 -8.44 -77.82 -31.44
CA ALA A 17 -6.98 -77.72 -31.52
C ALA A 17 -6.24 -76.39 -31.18
N ALA A 18 -5.42 -76.48 -30.13
CA ALA A 18 -4.02 -76.09 -30.00
C ALA A 18 -3.40 -75.00 -30.90
N ALA A 19 -2.99 -73.89 -30.27
CA ALA A 19 -1.69 -73.26 -30.46
C ALA A 19 -1.26 -72.54 -29.16
N SER A 20 0.04 -72.51 -28.93
CA SER A 20 0.78 -72.28 -27.68
C SER A 20 0.76 -70.84 -27.12
N GLY A 21 0.58 -70.72 -25.81
CA GLY A 21 0.76 -69.48 -25.02
C GLY A 21 2.24 -69.09 -24.85
N SER A 22 2.57 -67.84 -24.49
CA SER A 22 2.05 -67.10 -23.34
C SER A 22 1.73 -65.62 -23.64
N GLU A 23 0.44 -65.28 -23.69
CA GLU A 23 -0.05 -63.90 -23.59
C GLU A 23 -0.89 -63.78 -22.32
N GLU A 24 -0.69 -62.68 -21.60
CA GLU A 24 -1.51 -62.30 -20.45
C GLU A 24 -2.98 -62.25 -20.87
N ASN A 25 -3.84 -62.90 -20.07
CA ASN A 25 -5.27 -63.08 -20.31
C ASN A 25 -6.01 -61.74 -20.47
N ALA A 26 -5.97 -61.17 -21.67
CA ALA A 26 -6.87 -60.12 -22.11
C ALA A 26 -8.10 -60.80 -22.73
N ASP A 27 -9.27 -60.63 -22.13
CA ASP A 27 -10.52 -61.10 -22.71
C ASP A 27 -10.74 -60.41 -24.08
N ASP A 28 -10.91 -61.20 -25.15
CA ASP A 28 -11.17 -60.65 -26.48
C ASP A 28 -12.50 -59.90 -26.53
N PHE A 29 -12.47 -58.67 -27.06
CA PHE A 29 -13.67 -57.86 -27.20
C PHE A 29 -14.53 -58.36 -28.36
N LEU A 30 -15.68 -58.94 -28.04
CA LEU A 30 -16.64 -59.48 -29.03
C LEU A 30 -17.69 -58.46 -29.51
N GLY A 31 -17.80 -57.30 -28.85
CA GLY A 31 -18.83 -56.29 -29.12
C GLY A 31 -19.45 -55.73 -27.84
N CYS A 32 -20.15 -54.61 -27.94
CA CYS A 32 -20.92 -54.03 -26.84
C CYS A 32 -22.39 -53.86 -27.21
N ILE A 33 -23.25 -53.69 -26.21
CA ILE A 33 -24.66 -53.35 -26.37
C ILE A 33 -24.93 -52.17 -25.46
N ASN A 34 -25.35 -51.05 -26.04
CA ASN A 34 -25.74 -49.87 -25.29
C ASN A 34 -27.28 -49.87 -25.17
N ILE A 35 -27.79 -50.08 -23.95
CA ILE A 35 -29.23 -50.03 -23.68
C ILE A 35 -29.51 -48.80 -22.83
N PRO A 36 -30.18 -47.76 -23.36
CA PRO A 36 -30.59 -46.61 -22.57
C PRO A 36 -31.52 -47.05 -21.43
N LEU A 37 -31.25 -46.62 -20.20
CA LEU A 37 -32.04 -47.03 -19.03
C LEU A 37 -33.50 -46.58 -19.12
N ASN A 38 -33.77 -45.45 -19.78
CA ASN A 38 -35.12 -44.94 -20.03
C ASN A 38 -35.92 -45.76 -21.06
N GLU A 39 -35.24 -46.57 -21.87
CA GLU A 39 -35.88 -47.44 -22.86
C GLU A 39 -36.19 -48.84 -22.30
N ILE A 40 -35.76 -49.16 -21.07
CA ILE A 40 -36.03 -50.47 -20.46
C ILE A 40 -37.49 -50.50 -19.98
N PRO A 41 -38.36 -51.35 -20.56
CA PRO A 41 -39.73 -51.44 -20.10
C PRO A 41 -39.78 -52.04 -18.69
N VAL A 42 -40.82 -51.69 -17.93
CA VAL A 42 -41.00 -52.13 -16.53
C VAL A 42 -41.02 -53.66 -16.38
N VAL A 43 -41.50 -54.36 -17.41
CA VAL A 43 -41.51 -55.84 -17.48
C VAL A 43 -40.14 -56.45 -17.77
N GLY A 44 -39.14 -55.64 -18.12
CA GLY A 44 -37.81 -56.09 -18.52
C GLY A 44 -37.68 -56.46 -20.00
N TYR A 45 -36.49 -56.91 -20.40
CA TYR A 45 -36.20 -57.38 -21.75
C TYR A 45 -36.08 -58.91 -21.78
N ASP A 46 -36.59 -59.50 -22.85
CA ASP A 46 -36.28 -60.86 -23.29
C ASP A 46 -36.20 -60.82 -24.81
N LYS A 47 -35.04 -60.41 -25.34
CA LYS A 47 -34.83 -60.28 -26.79
C LYS A 47 -33.35 -60.40 -27.18
N TRP A 48 -33.13 -60.63 -28.47
CA TRP A 48 -31.82 -60.57 -29.10
C TRP A 48 -31.42 -59.12 -29.37
N PHE A 49 -30.17 -58.79 -29.05
CA PHE A 49 -29.55 -57.50 -29.31
C PHE A 49 -28.36 -57.67 -30.23
N LYS A 50 -28.27 -56.83 -31.25
CA LYS A 50 -27.12 -56.83 -32.16
C LYS A 50 -25.91 -56.23 -31.45
N LEU A 51 -24.76 -56.87 -31.58
CA LEU A 51 -23.51 -56.36 -31.02
C LEU A 51 -23.00 -55.17 -31.85
N GLU A 52 -22.59 -54.12 -31.16
CA GLU A 52 -22.03 -52.90 -31.74
C GLU A 52 -20.49 -52.88 -31.60
N PRO A 53 -19.77 -52.30 -32.57
CA PRO A 53 -18.34 -52.09 -32.49
C PRO A 53 -17.99 -50.94 -31.53
N ARG A 54 -16.85 -51.05 -30.84
CA ARG A 54 -16.36 -50.00 -29.92
C ARG A 54 -15.77 -48.78 -30.65
N SER A 55 -15.32 -48.97 -31.88
CA SER A 55 -14.77 -47.91 -32.74
C SER A 55 -14.99 -48.27 -34.21
N SER A 56 -14.84 -47.30 -35.10
CA SER A 56 -14.95 -47.48 -36.56
C SER A 56 -13.93 -48.48 -37.15
N ALA A 57 -12.89 -48.84 -36.39
CA ALA A 57 -11.87 -49.81 -36.78
C ALA A 57 -12.21 -51.25 -36.38
N SER A 58 -13.19 -51.47 -35.49
CA SER A 58 -13.55 -52.82 -35.01
C SER A 58 -14.64 -53.45 -35.88
N LYS A 59 -14.38 -54.66 -36.40
CA LYS A 59 -15.41 -55.48 -37.07
C LYS A 59 -16.07 -56.39 -36.03
N VAL A 60 -17.33 -56.09 -35.70
CA VAL A 60 -18.15 -56.89 -34.78
C VAL A 60 -19.33 -57.47 -35.56
N GLN A 61 -19.56 -58.77 -35.42
CA GLN A 61 -20.71 -59.47 -35.99
C GLN A 61 -21.24 -60.46 -34.94
N GLY A 62 -22.55 -60.42 -34.68
CA GLY A 62 -23.21 -61.32 -33.75
C GLY A 62 -24.37 -60.65 -33.03
N GLU A 63 -25.15 -61.48 -32.33
CA GLU A 63 -26.25 -61.05 -31.48
C GLU A 63 -26.11 -61.67 -30.09
N CYS A 64 -26.52 -60.96 -29.05
CA CYS A 64 -26.57 -61.45 -27.68
C CYS A 64 -28.02 -61.48 -27.22
N HIS A 65 -28.47 -62.64 -26.74
CA HIS A 65 -29.77 -62.76 -26.10
C HIS A 65 -29.66 -62.32 -24.65
N LEU A 66 -30.36 -61.24 -24.29
CA LEU A 66 -30.35 -60.72 -22.93
C LEU A 66 -31.74 -60.81 -22.31
N ILE A 67 -31.78 -61.46 -21.15
CA ILE A 67 -32.95 -61.49 -20.28
C ILE A 67 -32.67 -60.56 -19.10
N LEU A 68 -33.26 -59.38 -19.13
CA LEU A 68 -33.16 -58.36 -18.07
C LEU A 68 -34.48 -58.31 -17.32
N ARG A 69 -34.47 -58.59 -16.02
CA ARG A 69 -35.65 -58.48 -15.16
C ARG A 69 -35.41 -57.39 -14.13
N LEU A 70 -36.33 -56.44 -14.03
CA LEU A 70 -36.32 -55.40 -13.01
C LEU A 70 -37.10 -55.91 -11.79
N PHE A 71 -36.43 -55.97 -10.65
CA PHE A 71 -37.07 -56.31 -9.37
C PHE A 71 -37.00 -55.09 -8.46
N THR A 72 -38.12 -54.73 -7.85
CA THR A 72 -38.16 -53.77 -6.74
C THR A 72 -38.48 -54.55 -5.47
N THR A 73 -37.74 -54.33 -4.39
CA THR A 73 -37.94 -55.02 -3.11
C THR A 73 -38.99 -54.34 -2.22
N GLN A 74 -39.58 -53.23 -2.68
CA GLN A 74 -40.63 -52.49 -1.99
C GLN A 74 -41.62 -51.98 -3.04
N VAL A 75 -42.89 -52.39 -2.91
CA VAL A 75 -44.00 -51.85 -3.70
C VAL A 75 -44.65 -50.73 -2.86
N PRO A 76 -44.54 -49.45 -3.23
CA PRO A 76 -45.42 -48.43 -2.68
C PRO A 76 -46.76 -48.52 -3.41
N LEU A 77 -47.85 -48.69 -2.64
CA LEU A 77 -49.21 -48.40 -3.13
C LEU A 77 -49.33 -46.88 -3.33
N ASP A 78 -48.79 -46.36 -4.43
CA ASP A 78 -49.38 -45.20 -5.11
C ASP A 78 -48.65 -44.94 -6.43
N THR A 79 -49.40 -44.99 -7.52
CA THR A 79 -48.90 -44.98 -8.91
C THR A 79 -48.55 -43.58 -9.40
N LYS A 80 -48.11 -42.68 -8.52
CA LYS A 80 -47.69 -41.32 -8.86
C LYS A 80 -46.36 -41.01 -8.17
N MET A 81 -45.31 -40.93 -8.99
CA MET A 81 -43.90 -40.64 -8.66
C MET A 81 -43.00 -41.84 -8.32
N LEU A 82 -42.66 -42.62 -9.35
CA LEU A 82 -41.43 -43.43 -9.40
C LEU A 82 -40.18 -42.56 -9.68
N ALA A 83 -40.06 -41.40 -9.01
CA ALA A 83 -38.77 -40.73 -9.00
C ALA A 83 -37.83 -41.63 -8.17
N LEU A 84 -36.66 -41.99 -8.71
CA LEU A 84 -35.58 -42.62 -7.94
C LEU A 84 -35.14 -41.64 -6.85
N THR A 85 -35.90 -41.45 -5.78
CA THR A 85 -35.54 -40.52 -4.70
C THR A 85 -34.37 -41.10 -3.92
N GLY A 86 -33.30 -40.32 -3.71
CA GLY A 86 -32.16 -40.73 -2.89
C GLY A 86 -31.07 -41.56 -3.58
N TYR A 87 -31.12 -41.78 -4.91
CA TYR A 87 -30.11 -42.52 -5.67
C TYR A 87 -28.68 -41.96 -5.52
N HIS A 88 -28.55 -40.64 -5.35
CA HIS A 88 -27.28 -39.95 -5.13
C HIS A 88 -26.53 -40.48 -3.89
N ASN A 89 -27.25 -40.97 -2.87
CA ASN A 89 -26.62 -41.52 -1.66
C ASN A 89 -25.82 -42.79 -1.94
N TRP A 90 -26.19 -43.59 -2.94
CA TRP A 90 -25.45 -44.80 -3.32
C TRP A 90 -24.07 -44.47 -3.91
N PHE A 91 -23.95 -43.31 -4.54
CA PHE A 91 -22.73 -42.87 -5.22
C PHE A 91 -21.88 -41.91 -4.38
N LYS A 92 -22.39 -41.43 -3.24
CA LYS A 92 -21.73 -40.42 -2.38
C LYS A 92 -20.28 -40.78 -2.05
N THR A 93 -20.02 -42.01 -1.62
CA THR A 93 -18.66 -42.49 -1.30
C THR A 93 -17.76 -42.56 -2.54
N SER A 94 -18.31 -42.98 -3.68
CA SER A 94 -17.58 -43.08 -4.95
C SER A 94 -17.18 -41.71 -5.49
N ILE A 95 -18.08 -40.72 -5.44
CA ILE A 95 -17.78 -39.34 -5.84
C ILE A 95 -16.77 -38.71 -4.88
N HIS A 96 -16.87 -38.96 -3.57
CA HIS A 96 -15.85 -38.49 -2.60
C HIS A 96 -14.46 -39.01 -2.92
N LYS A 97 -14.35 -40.31 -3.22
CA LYS A 97 -13.06 -40.93 -3.60
C LYS A 97 -12.55 -40.41 -4.94
N TRP A 98 -13.45 -40.23 -5.92
CA TRP A 98 -13.11 -39.62 -7.20
C TRP A 98 -12.57 -38.20 -7.00
N LEU A 99 -13.20 -37.38 -6.16
CA LEU A 99 -12.72 -36.04 -5.84
C LEU A 99 -11.33 -36.04 -5.23
N GLN A 100 -11.05 -36.95 -4.30
CA GLN A 100 -9.71 -37.03 -3.71
C GLN A 100 -8.66 -37.32 -4.80
N ILE A 101 -8.96 -38.26 -5.71
CA ILE A 101 -8.09 -38.59 -6.83
C ILE A 101 -7.95 -37.40 -7.78
N VAL A 102 -9.04 -36.67 -8.07
CA VAL A 102 -9.02 -35.48 -8.91
C VAL A 102 -8.19 -34.39 -8.26
N HIS A 103 -8.38 -34.12 -6.98
CA HIS A 103 -7.57 -33.14 -6.25
C HIS A 103 -6.08 -33.48 -6.30
N GLU A 104 -5.70 -34.73 -6.01
CA GLU A 104 -4.31 -35.20 -6.08
C GLU A 104 -3.74 -35.08 -7.52
N ARG A 105 -4.48 -35.57 -8.52
CA ARG A 105 -4.06 -35.52 -9.93
C ARG A 105 -4.02 -34.12 -10.52
N SER A 106 -4.98 -33.27 -10.18
CA SER A 106 -5.04 -31.86 -10.60
C SER A 106 -3.89 -31.08 -10.00
N THR A 107 -3.58 -31.30 -8.71
CA THR A 107 -2.41 -30.73 -8.04
C THR A 107 -1.10 -31.16 -8.72
N ASP A 108 -0.96 -32.45 -9.02
CA ASP A 108 0.22 -32.98 -9.71
C ASP A 108 0.34 -32.48 -11.16
N ARG A 109 -0.79 -32.34 -11.87
CA ARG A 109 -0.83 -31.80 -13.22
C ARG A 109 -0.46 -30.33 -13.25
N ILE A 110 -1.01 -29.52 -12.34
CA ILE A 110 -0.66 -28.11 -12.17
C ILE A 110 0.84 -27.98 -11.86
N ARG A 111 1.35 -28.75 -10.90
CA ARG A 111 2.77 -28.76 -10.54
C ARG A 111 3.66 -29.11 -11.74
N LYS A 112 3.36 -30.19 -12.46
CA LYS A 112 4.13 -30.59 -13.66
C LYS A 112 4.03 -29.57 -14.79
N ALA A 113 2.86 -28.97 -15.00
CA ALA A 113 2.68 -27.94 -16.01
C ALA A 113 3.56 -26.71 -15.73
N VAL A 114 3.71 -26.33 -14.46
CA VAL A 114 4.60 -25.25 -14.03
C VAL A 114 6.08 -25.65 -14.09
N GLU A 115 6.43 -26.88 -13.69
CA GLU A 115 7.81 -27.40 -13.71
C GLU A 115 8.36 -27.57 -15.14
N MET A 116 7.49 -27.93 -16.09
CA MET A 116 7.84 -28.18 -17.49
C MET A 116 7.69 -26.94 -18.39
N ASP A 117 7.17 -25.83 -17.85
CA ASP A 117 6.93 -24.61 -18.62
C ASP A 117 8.25 -23.92 -18.97
N GLN A 118 8.44 -23.65 -20.26
CA GLN A 118 9.55 -22.81 -20.73
C GLN A 118 9.23 -21.31 -20.62
N LEU A 119 7.99 -20.98 -20.20
CA LEU A 119 7.43 -19.63 -20.05
C LEU A 119 7.48 -18.83 -21.35
N GLU A 120 7.25 -19.49 -22.47
CA GLU A 120 7.13 -18.86 -23.79
C GLU A 120 5.70 -18.39 -24.05
N GLN A 121 5.57 -17.29 -24.80
CA GLN A 121 4.27 -16.77 -25.19
C GLN A 121 3.61 -17.71 -26.21
N ILE A 122 2.35 -18.12 -25.95
CA ILE A 122 1.67 -19.12 -26.79
C ILE A 122 1.36 -18.56 -28.20
N GLN A 123 0.86 -17.31 -28.29
CA GLN A 123 0.46 -16.64 -29.55
C GLN A 123 0.52 -15.12 -29.41
N SER A 124 0.59 -14.39 -30.54
CA SER A 124 0.66 -12.91 -30.60
C SER A 124 -0.44 -12.18 -29.81
N GLN A 125 -1.64 -12.77 -29.64
CA GLN A 125 -2.75 -12.16 -28.90
C GLN A 125 -2.86 -12.58 -27.42
N THR A 126 -2.16 -13.63 -26.99
CA THR A 126 -2.20 -14.14 -25.60
C THR A 126 -0.83 -14.03 -24.96
N LYS A 127 -0.69 -13.12 -23.98
CA LYS A 127 0.60 -12.79 -23.34
C LYS A 127 0.99 -13.71 -22.15
N HIS A 128 0.23 -14.78 -21.89
CA HIS A 128 0.50 -15.75 -20.82
C HIS A 128 1.07 -17.06 -21.39
N SER A 129 1.68 -17.89 -20.55
CA SER A 129 2.29 -19.17 -20.95
C SER A 129 1.29 -20.33 -21.01
N SER A 130 1.69 -21.42 -21.66
CA SER A 130 0.90 -22.66 -21.79
C SER A 130 0.50 -23.24 -20.43
N SER A 131 1.34 -23.09 -19.40
CA SER A 131 1.00 -23.57 -18.06
C SER A 131 -0.20 -22.85 -17.45
N ALA A 132 -0.42 -21.55 -17.74
CA ALA A 132 -1.61 -20.83 -17.28
C ALA A 132 -2.88 -21.38 -17.94
N VAL A 133 -2.79 -21.76 -19.21
CA VAL A 133 -3.88 -22.41 -19.94
C VAL A 133 -4.12 -23.81 -19.39
N ASP A 134 -3.06 -24.58 -19.08
CA ASP A 134 -3.19 -25.91 -18.48
C ASP A 134 -3.84 -25.86 -17.08
N VAL A 135 -3.46 -24.87 -16.26
CA VAL A 135 -4.05 -24.64 -14.93
C VAL A 135 -5.53 -24.32 -15.07
N THR A 136 -5.90 -23.34 -15.90
CA THR A 136 -7.32 -22.96 -16.09
C THR A 136 -8.13 -24.06 -16.77
N THR A 137 -7.54 -24.84 -17.69
CA THR A 137 -8.16 -26.01 -18.31
C THR A 137 -8.43 -27.10 -17.27
N CYS A 138 -7.52 -27.30 -16.32
CA CYS A 138 -7.71 -28.24 -15.22
C CYS A 138 -8.97 -27.88 -14.43
N PHE A 139 -9.12 -26.61 -14.01
CA PHE A 139 -10.32 -26.15 -13.32
C PHE A 139 -11.59 -26.24 -14.19
N SER A 140 -11.49 -25.89 -15.47
CA SER A 140 -12.61 -25.94 -16.42
C SER A 140 -13.14 -27.39 -16.61
N GLN A 141 -12.24 -28.38 -16.67
CA GLN A 141 -12.61 -29.78 -16.79
C GLN A 141 -13.35 -30.28 -15.53
N VAL A 142 -12.90 -29.87 -14.34
CA VAL A 142 -13.61 -30.25 -13.10
C VAL A 142 -14.97 -29.54 -13.01
N ARG A 143 -15.06 -28.28 -13.45
CA ARG A 143 -16.33 -27.54 -13.56
C ARG A 143 -17.31 -28.22 -14.53
N GLU A 144 -16.86 -28.60 -15.72
CA GLU A 144 -17.73 -29.23 -16.73
C GLU A 144 -18.30 -30.55 -16.20
N PHE A 145 -17.45 -31.38 -15.57
CA PHE A 145 -17.91 -32.59 -14.91
C PHE A 145 -18.93 -32.29 -13.81
N TRP A 146 -18.71 -31.26 -12.99
CA TRP A 146 -19.65 -30.87 -11.94
C TRP A 146 -21.03 -30.47 -12.51
N ALA A 147 -21.05 -29.67 -13.57
CA ALA A 147 -22.29 -29.29 -14.25
C ALA A 147 -23.03 -30.51 -14.81
N GLN A 148 -22.30 -31.47 -15.38
CA GLN A 148 -22.88 -32.72 -15.91
C GLN A 148 -23.39 -33.66 -14.81
N LEU A 149 -22.79 -33.62 -13.61
CA LEU A 149 -23.19 -34.46 -12.49
C LEU A 149 -24.59 -34.10 -11.97
N ALA A 150 -25.01 -32.83 -12.13
CA ALA A 150 -26.33 -32.32 -11.74
C ALA A 150 -26.76 -32.80 -10.34
N TRP A 151 -25.84 -32.70 -9.37
CA TRP A 151 -25.97 -33.37 -8.09
C TRP A 151 -27.13 -32.78 -7.27
N PRO A 152 -28.10 -33.61 -6.84
CA PRO A 152 -29.36 -33.12 -6.25
C PRO A 152 -29.29 -32.82 -4.74
N ASP A 153 -28.22 -33.24 -4.04
CA ASP A 153 -28.02 -33.00 -2.60
C ASP A 153 -27.09 -31.79 -2.37
N SER A 154 -27.66 -30.71 -1.85
CA SER A 154 -26.98 -29.43 -1.60
C SER A 154 -25.91 -29.50 -0.51
N ALA A 155 -26.06 -30.37 0.49
CA ALA A 155 -25.06 -30.59 1.54
C ALA A 155 -23.84 -31.37 1.00
N GLY A 156 -24.08 -32.28 0.06
CA GLY A 156 -23.03 -32.91 -0.72
C GLY A 156 -22.27 -31.87 -1.56
N ALA A 157 -23.00 -31.05 -2.32
CA ALA A 157 -22.45 -30.02 -3.22
C ALA A 157 -21.47 -29.07 -2.51
N PHE A 158 -21.78 -28.66 -1.29
CA PHE A 158 -20.88 -27.83 -0.48
C PHE A 158 -19.51 -28.48 -0.21
N ILE A 159 -19.49 -29.76 0.21
CA ILE A 159 -18.24 -30.48 0.43
C ILE A 159 -17.49 -30.67 -0.90
N PHE A 160 -18.21 -30.91 -1.99
CA PHE A 160 -17.62 -31.09 -3.30
C PHE A 160 -16.93 -29.81 -3.81
N ILE A 161 -17.60 -28.66 -3.71
CA ILE A 161 -17.09 -27.36 -4.15
C ILE A 161 -15.92 -26.91 -3.27
N THR A 162 -16.04 -27.04 -1.94
CA THR A 162 -14.98 -26.68 -1.00
C THR A 162 -13.67 -27.43 -1.26
N ARG A 163 -13.74 -28.69 -1.71
CA ARG A 163 -12.54 -29.49 -2.05
C ARG A 163 -11.96 -29.15 -3.43
N LEU A 164 -12.77 -28.62 -4.33
CA LEU A 164 -12.39 -28.18 -5.67
C LEU A 164 -11.69 -26.82 -5.61
N THR A 165 -12.16 -25.91 -4.74
CA THR A 165 -11.53 -24.62 -4.45
C THR A 165 -10.27 -24.73 -3.59
N ASP A 166 -10.10 -25.83 -2.85
CA ASP A 166 -8.89 -26.17 -2.06
C ASP A 166 -7.69 -26.61 -2.92
N VAL A 167 -7.84 -26.66 -4.26
CA VAL A 167 -6.75 -26.89 -5.22
C VAL A 167 -5.85 -25.66 -5.28
N SER A 168 -5.09 -25.53 -4.20
CA SER A 168 -4.10 -24.55 -3.79
C SER A 168 -3.41 -23.78 -4.92
N ALA A 169 -3.90 -22.55 -5.14
CA ALA A 169 -3.15 -21.47 -5.79
C ALA A 169 -1.79 -21.20 -5.12
N SER A 170 -1.60 -21.64 -3.86
CA SER A 170 -0.37 -21.52 -3.07
C SER A 170 0.83 -22.32 -3.62
N LYS A 171 0.63 -23.24 -4.57
CA LYS A 171 1.70 -24.08 -5.15
C LYS A 171 2.22 -23.61 -6.52
N LEU A 172 1.69 -22.52 -7.07
CA LEU A 172 2.15 -21.91 -8.32
C LEU A 172 3.46 -21.13 -8.08
N HIS A 173 4.57 -21.85 -7.91
CA HIS A 173 5.90 -21.27 -7.83
C HIS A 173 6.55 -21.22 -9.22
N PHE A 174 6.24 -20.18 -10.00
CA PHE A 174 6.89 -19.94 -11.30
C PHE A 174 8.39 -19.65 -11.09
N HIS A 175 9.25 -20.63 -11.38
CA HIS A 175 10.70 -20.49 -11.28
C HIS A 175 11.32 -20.10 -12.63
N LYS A 176 11.82 -18.85 -12.67
CA LYS A 176 12.94 -18.33 -13.49
C LYS A 176 12.71 -18.09 -15.00
N HIS A 177 13.41 -17.03 -15.44
CA HIS A 177 13.68 -16.51 -16.79
C HIS A 177 12.65 -15.57 -17.45
N ALA A 178 11.37 -15.91 -17.61
CA ALA A 178 10.38 -15.00 -18.24
C ALA A 178 9.37 -14.39 -17.25
N VAL A 179 9.85 -13.39 -16.48
CA VAL A 179 9.09 -12.76 -15.38
C VAL A 179 7.78 -12.13 -15.84
N CYS A 180 7.75 -11.47 -17.01
CA CYS A 180 6.53 -10.85 -17.55
C CYS A 180 5.46 -11.90 -17.90
N VAL A 181 5.88 -13.02 -18.50
CA VAL A 181 4.97 -14.12 -18.84
C VAL A 181 4.42 -14.77 -17.57
N ALA A 182 5.27 -15.03 -16.58
CA ALA A 182 4.84 -15.56 -15.27
C ALA A 182 3.86 -14.62 -14.56
N LEU A 183 4.07 -13.30 -14.64
CA LEU A 183 3.17 -12.30 -14.06
C LEU A 183 1.81 -12.30 -14.77
N ASN A 184 1.79 -12.38 -16.11
CA ASN A 184 0.56 -12.52 -16.89
C ASN A 184 -0.18 -13.83 -16.61
N SER A 185 0.56 -14.93 -16.49
CA SER A 185 0.03 -16.25 -16.11
C SER A 185 -0.62 -16.21 -14.72
N THR A 186 0.01 -15.51 -13.77
CA THR A 186 -0.53 -15.31 -12.42
C THR A 186 -1.85 -14.52 -12.46
N GLU A 187 -1.90 -13.42 -13.21
CA GLU A 187 -3.13 -12.61 -13.34
C GLU A 187 -4.24 -13.37 -14.07
N HIS A 188 -3.90 -14.14 -15.10
CA HIS A 188 -4.86 -14.97 -15.83
C HIS A 188 -5.54 -16.00 -14.90
N VAL A 189 -4.77 -16.70 -14.06
CA VAL A 189 -5.32 -17.63 -13.07
C VAL A 189 -6.18 -16.89 -12.04
N ARG A 190 -5.72 -15.73 -11.55
CA ARG A 190 -6.45 -14.91 -10.59
C ARG A 190 -7.83 -14.49 -11.10
N VAL A 191 -7.90 -13.94 -12.32
CA VAL A 191 -9.15 -13.52 -12.96
C VAL A 191 -10.09 -14.71 -13.15
N TYR A 192 -9.55 -15.86 -13.58
CA TYR A 192 -10.33 -17.09 -13.73
C TYR A 192 -10.93 -17.57 -12.39
N LEU A 193 -10.12 -17.61 -11.32
CA LEU A 193 -10.59 -18.00 -9.98
C LEU A 193 -11.66 -17.05 -9.45
N GLY A 194 -11.53 -15.74 -9.70
CA GLY A 194 -12.54 -14.74 -9.35
C GLY A 194 -13.90 -14.92 -10.05
N GLY A 195 -13.93 -15.63 -11.18
CA GLY A 195 -15.16 -15.98 -11.91
C GLY A 195 -15.89 -17.21 -11.35
N LEU A 196 -15.21 -18.07 -10.60
CA LEU A 196 -15.76 -19.32 -10.07
C LEU A 196 -17.07 -19.18 -9.27
N PRO A 197 -17.28 -18.14 -8.42
CA PRO A 197 -18.54 -17.99 -7.68
C PRO A 197 -19.77 -17.93 -8.59
N ARG A 198 -19.61 -17.30 -9.75
CA ARG A 198 -20.69 -17.16 -10.75
C ARG A 198 -20.83 -18.43 -11.59
N GLU A 199 -19.71 -19.04 -11.99
CA GLU A 199 -19.71 -20.22 -12.86
C GLU A 199 -20.19 -21.49 -12.15
N LEU A 200 -19.95 -21.62 -10.84
CA LEU A 200 -20.35 -22.78 -10.02
C LEU A 200 -21.64 -22.54 -9.22
N ASP A 201 -22.35 -21.43 -9.47
CA ASP A 201 -23.58 -21.02 -8.78
C ASP A 201 -23.47 -21.13 -7.25
N TRP A 202 -22.49 -20.45 -6.65
CA TRP A 202 -22.34 -20.46 -5.19
C TRP A 202 -23.57 -19.91 -4.47
N ARG A 203 -24.33 -19.02 -5.10
CA ARG A 203 -25.60 -18.53 -4.56
C ARG A 203 -26.64 -19.64 -4.44
N GLY A 204 -26.77 -20.50 -5.45
CA GLY A 204 -27.61 -21.69 -5.37
C GLY A 204 -27.19 -22.63 -4.23
N VAL A 205 -25.89 -22.80 -4.00
CA VAL A 205 -25.35 -23.60 -2.90
C VAL A 205 -25.64 -22.97 -1.54
N GLU A 206 -25.46 -21.65 -1.40
CA GLU A 206 -25.79 -20.90 -0.19
C GLU A 206 -27.28 -21.02 0.16
N GLN A 207 -28.17 -20.84 -0.83
CA GLN A 207 -29.61 -20.97 -0.66
C GLN A 207 -30.01 -22.39 -0.24
N ALA A 208 -29.46 -23.40 -0.93
CA ALA A 208 -29.81 -24.78 -0.64
C ALA A 208 -29.25 -25.29 0.71
N MET A 209 -28.18 -24.65 1.23
CA MET A 209 -27.67 -24.88 2.58
C MET A 209 -28.45 -24.11 3.66
N GLU A 210 -28.96 -22.92 3.35
CA GLU A 210 -29.91 -22.18 4.20
C GLU A 210 -31.21 -22.99 4.39
N GLU A 211 -31.72 -23.59 3.32
CA GLU A 211 -32.92 -24.46 3.37
C GLU A 211 -32.70 -25.74 4.18
N SER A 212 -31.50 -26.31 4.14
CA SER A 212 -31.20 -27.61 4.78
C SER A 212 -30.76 -27.47 6.25
N CYS A 213 -30.01 -26.42 6.58
CA CYS A 213 -29.33 -26.26 7.86
C CYS A 213 -29.58 -24.88 8.52
N GLY A 214 -30.48 -24.06 7.98
CA GLY A 214 -30.78 -22.72 8.49
C GLY A 214 -29.64 -21.71 8.25
N LEU A 215 -29.74 -20.56 8.93
CA LEU A 215 -28.80 -19.43 8.77
C LEU A 215 -27.34 -19.81 9.08
N GLU A 216 -27.10 -20.73 10.01
CA GLU A 216 -25.76 -21.22 10.35
C GLU A 216 -25.09 -21.96 9.18
N GLY A 217 -25.87 -22.76 8.44
CA GLY A 217 -25.37 -23.47 7.25
C GLY A 217 -24.95 -22.52 6.12
N LYS A 218 -25.72 -21.45 5.91
CA LYS A 218 -25.39 -20.38 4.97
C LYS A 218 -24.09 -19.67 5.35
N GLU A 219 -23.95 -19.30 6.62
CA GLU A 219 -22.74 -18.62 7.10
C GLU A 219 -21.50 -19.51 7.00
N GLN A 220 -21.64 -20.81 7.28
CA GLN A 220 -20.57 -21.79 7.12
C GLN A 220 -20.10 -21.92 5.66
N VAL A 221 -21.04 -21.95 4.71
CA VAL A 221 -20.73 -22.03 3.27
C VAL A 221 -20.01 -20.78 2.81
N ASN A 222 -20.57 -19.62 3.17
CA ASN A 222 -20.00 -18.33 2.81
C ASN A 222 -18.57 -18.19 3.36
N LYS A 223 -18.36 -18.49 4.65
CA LYS A 223 -17.05 -18.43 5.30
C LYS A 223 -16.03 -19.40 4.69
N SER A 224 -16.45 -20.60 4.33
CA SER A 224 -15.57 -21.63 3.75
C SER A 224 -15.17 -21.28 2.32
N LEU A 225 -16.14 -21.05 1.42
CA LEU A 225 -15.89 -20.84 0.00
C LEU A 225 -15.28 -19.46 -0.28
N ASN A 226 -15.85 -18.39 0.28
CA ASN A 226 -15.30 -17.05 0.10
C ASN A 226 -13.97 -16.91 0.85
N GLY A 227 -13.81 -17.55 2.01
CA GLY A 227 -12.54 -17.59 2.72
C GLY A 227 -11.42 -18.27 1.93
N GLN A 228 -11.70 -19.42 1.29
CA GLN A 228 -10.74 -20.11 0.43
C GLN A 228 -10.37 -19.28 -0.81
N LEU A 229 -11.36 -18.71 -1.50
CA LEU A 229 -11.11 -17.86 -2.67
C LEU A 229 -10.31 -16.61 -2.29
N TYR A 230 -10.65 -15.98 -1.17
CA TYR A 230 -9.94 -14.82 -0.63
C TYR A 230 -8.47 -15.17 -0.33
N ASN A 231 -8.21 -16.32 0.31
CA ASN A 231 -6.86 -16.78 0.57
C ASN A 231 -6.07 -17.07 -0.72
N ALA A 232 -6.72 -17.70 -1.71
CA ALA A 232 -6.11 -17.96 -3.01
C ALA A 232 -5.78 -16.67 -3.76
N ASP A 233 -6.68 -15.68 -3.75
CA ASP A 233 -6.44 -14.35 -4.32
C ASP A 233 -5.26 -13.66 -3.64
N ILE A 234 -5.21 -13.65 -2.31
CA ILE A 234 -4.07 -13.12 -1.55
C ILE A 234 -2.76 -13.80 -1.96
N ASP A 235 -2.74 -15.12 -2.08
CA ASP A 235 -1.52 -15.85 -2.42
C ASP A 235 -1.03 -15.54 -3.85
N LEU A 236 -1.95 -15.39 -4.80
CA LEU A 236 -1.65 -14.95 -6.17
C LEU A 236 -1.17 -13.50 -6.20
N GLN A 237 -1.80 -12.60 -5.44
CA GLN A 237 -1.33 -11.21 -5.30
C GLN A 237 0.07 -11.15 -4.69
N ARG A 238 0.37 -11.95 -3.67
CA ARG A 238 1.72 -12.06 -3.09
C ARG A 238 2.72 -12.59 -4.10
N ALA A 239 2.34 -13.58 -4.92
CA ALA A 239 3.20 -14.10 -5.99
C ALA A 239 3.48 -13.03 -7.06
N ALA A 240 2.44 -12.31 -7.50
CA ALA A 240 2.57 -11.18 -8.41
C ALA A 240 3.50 -10.11 -7.84
N LYS A 241 3.32 -9.72 -6.57
CA LYS A 241 4.20 -8.75 -5.89
C LYS A 241 5.66 -9.20 -5.87
N ARG A 242 5.94 -10.48 -5.57
CA ARG A 242 7.32 -11.02 -5.62
C ARG A 242 7.93 -10.94 -7.01
N LEU A 243 7.16 -11.27 -8.05
CA LEU A 243 7.60 -11.18 -9.44
C LEU A 243 7.85 -9.73 -9.88
N ILE A 244 6.97 -8.81 -9.47
CA ILE A 244 7.12 -7.37 -9.72
C ILE A 244 8.39 -6.85 -9.04
N THR A 245 8.60 -7.15 -7.75
CA THR A 245 9.83 -6.76 -7.05
C THR A 245 11.07 -7.31 -7.75
N HIS A 246 11.04 -8.58 -8.18
CA HIS A 246 12.17 -9.17 -8.91
C HIS A 246 12.41 -8.49 -10.28
N LEU A 247 11.35 -8.07 -10.97
CA LEU A 247 11.46 -7.31 -12.22
C LEU A 247 12.07 -5.93 -11.97
N THR A 248 11.55 -5.18 -10.99
CA THR A 248 12.05 -3.85 -10.64
C THR A 248 13.49 -3.89 -10.12
N ASP A 249 13.85 -4.94 -9.36
CA ASP A 249 15.21 -5.11 -8.84
C ASP A 249 16.25 -5.26 -9.96
N ARG A 250 15.87 -5.87 -11.09
CA ARG A 250 16.76 -5.97 -12.27
C ARG A 250 16.95 -4.63 -12.99
N MET A 251 16.03 -3.67 -12.79
CA MET A 251 16.12 -2.32 -13.35
C MET A 251 16.92 -1.37 -12.45
N LEU A 252 17.02 -1.67 -11.14
CA LEU A 252 17.72 -0.83 -10.16
C LEU A 252 19.13 -0.37 -10.56
N PRO A 253 20.03 -1.22 -11.12
CA PRO A 253 21.39 -0.78 -11.43
C PRO A 253 21.44 0.39 -12.40
N GLU A 254 20.62 0.36 -13.45
CA GLU A 254 20.58 1.43 -14.45
C GLU A 254 19.86 2.66 -13.90
N LEU A 255 18.75 2.48 -13.18
CA LEU A 255 18.05 3.60 -12.53
C LEU A 255 18.96 4.34 -11.56
N ARG A 256 19.73 3.63 -10.72
CA ARG A 256 20.73 4.24 -9.84
C ARG A 256 21.78 5.01 -10.60
N ARG A 257 22.28 4.47 -11.72
CA ARG A 257 23.24 5.16 -12.59
C ARG A 257 22.67 6.47 -13.14
N CYS A 258 21.43 6.47 -13.59
CA CYS A 258 20.75 7.67 -14.07
C CYS A 258 20.53 8.72 -12.96
N ILE A 259 20.10 8.30 -11.77
CA ILE A 259 19.93 9.21 -10.63
C ILE A 259 21.28 9.80 -10.17
N GLN A 260 22.33 8.99 -10.12
CA GLN A 260 23.69 9.45 -9.84
C GLN A 260 24.19 10.44 -10.90
N HIS A 261 23.88 10.22 -12.17
CA HIS A 261 24.21 11.17 -13.23
C HIS A 261 23.54 12.52 -12.99
N ILE A 262 22.25 12.56 -12.65
CA ILE A 262 21.51 13.80 -12.33
C ILE A 262 22.16 14.51 -11.12
N SER A 263 22.52 13.74 -10.09
CA SER A 263 23.14 14.24 -8.86
C SER A 263 24.50 14.89 -9.11
N LEU A 264 25.36 14.23 -9.90
CA LEU A 264 26.76 14.62 -10.13
C LEU A 264 26.95 15.57 -11.32
N SER A 265 25.86 15.91 -12.03
CA SER A 265 25.94 16.83 -13.17
C SER A 265 26.37 18.24 -12.72
N PRO A 266 27.10 18.98 -13.57
CA PRO A 266 27.54 20.34 -13.24
C PRO A 266 26.38 21.32 -13.19
N ASP A 267 26.48 22.37 -12.38
CA ASP A 267 25.41 23.37 -12.19
C ASP A 267 25.09 24.19 -13.44
N SER A 268 25.98 24.18 -14.43
CA SER A 268 25.74 24.79 -15.75
C SER A 268 24.92 23.92 -16.70
N ILE A 269 24.69 22.64 -16.39
CA ILE A 269 23.91 21.76 -17.27
C ILE A 269 22.44 22.20 -17.33
N ASN A 270 21.80 22.02 -18.48
CA ASN A 270 20.36 22.16 -18.56
C ASN A 270 19.67 21.02 -17.77
N THR A 271 18.61 21.32 -17.03
CA THR A 271 17.84 20.32 -16.27
C THR A 271 17.28 19.21 -17.18
N ASP A 272 16.87 19.55 -18.40
CA ASP A 272 16.35 18.60 -19.40
C ASP A 272 17.45 17.63 -19.86
N GLU A 273 18.65 18.15 -20.15
CA GLU A 273 19.81 17.35 -20.56
C GLU A 273 20.28 16.40 -19.44
N ALA A 274 20.24 16.86 -18.17
CA ALA A 274 20.61 16.05 -17.03
C ALA A 274 19.66 14.84 -16.84
N VAL A 275 18.36 15.05 -17.12
CA VAL A 275 17.28 14.07 -16.90
C VAL A 275 17.05 13.16 -18.11
N ALA A 276 17.44 13.60 -19.32
CA ALA A 276 17.25 12.86 -20.56
C ALA A 276 17.68 11.37 -20.53
N PRO A 277 18.83 10.98 -19.93
CA PRO A 277 19.21 9.57 -19.86
C PRO A 277 18.22 8.70 -19.07
N LEU A 278 17.66 9.24 -17.98
CA LEU A 278 16.64 8.54 -17.17
C LEU A 278 15.36 8.36 -17.99
N MET A 279 14.90 9.44 -18.63
CA MET A 279 13.65 9.41 -19.41
C MET A 279 13.76 8.46 -20.59
N LYS A 280 14.90 8.46 -21.29
CA LYS A 280 15.15 7.53 -22.39
C LYS A 280 15.12 6.08 -21.93
N TYR A 281 15.79 5.76 -20.83
CA TYR A 281 15.79 4.40 -20.29
C TYR A 281 14.37 3.95 -19.90
N LEU A 282 13.60 4.83 -19.27
CA LEU A 282 12.21 4.54 -18.89
C LEU A 282 11.31 4.34 -20.10
N ASP A 283 11.45 5.17 -21.14
CA ASP A 283 10.70 5.05 -22.40
C ASP A 283 10.99 3.73 -23.11
N ASP A 284 12.29 3.43 -23.34
CA ASP A 284 12.74 2.18 -23.95
C ASP A 284 12.23 0.96 -23.16
N THR A 285 12.25 1.04 -21.82
CA THR A 285 11.76 -0.04 -20.97
C THR A 285 10.23 -0.15 -21.02
N LEU A 286 9.51 0.97 -21.04
CA LEU A 286 8.05 0.99 -21.05
C LEU A 286 7.49 0.39 -22.33
N VAL A 287 8.13 0.63 -23.48
CA VAL A 287 7.77 -0.03 -24.75
C VAL A 287 7.79 -1.55 -24.58
N ILE A 288 8.88 -2.10 -24.04
CA ILE A 288 9.05 -3.54 -23.81
C ILE A 288 8.00 -4.07 -22.83
N LEU A 289 7.76 -3.35 -21.73
CA LEU A 289 6.79 -3.75 -20.70
C LEU A 289 5.36 -3.70 -21.23
N ASN A 290 4.99 -2.68 -21.99
CA ASN A 290 3.67 -2.53 -22.60
C ASN A 290 3.39 -3.64 -23.62
N GLU A 291 4.39 -4.02 -24.42
CA GLU A 291 4.29 -5.17 -25.31
C GLU A 291 4.17 -6.49 -24.53
N SER A 292 4.92 -6.64 -23.44
CA SER A 292 5.04 -7.90 -22.70
C SER A 292 3.97 -8.17 -21.63
N LEU A 293 3.33 -7.13 -21.07
CA LEU A 293 2.41 -7.26 -19.92
C LEU A 293 0.95 -6.99 -20.31
N VAL A 294 0.04 -7.59 -19.54
CA VAL A 294 -1.38 -7.18 -19.55
C VAL A 294 -1.56 -5.87 -18.78
N LYS A 295 -2.59 -5.08 -19.12
CA LYS A 295 -2.82 -3.73 -18.57
C LYS A 295 -2.73 -3.67 -17.04
N GLU A 296 -3.43 -4.57 -16.35
CA GLU A 296 -3.46 -4.63 -14.88
C GLU A 296 -2.06 -4.85 -14.26
N ASN A 297 -1.27 -5.75 -14.84
CA ASN A 297 0.09 -6.01 -14.39
C ASN A 297 1.05 -4.87 -14.74
N LEU A 298 0.86 -4.23 -15.90
CA LEU A 298 1.61 -3.05 -16.29
C LEU A 298 1.40 -1.93 -15.27
N THR A 299 0.16 -1.64 -14.88
CA THR A 299 -0.16 -0.65 -13.84
C THR A 299 0.55 -0.95 -12.53
N ARG A 300 0.53 -2.21 -12.05
CA ARG A 300 1.22 -2.60 -10.82
C ARG A 300 2.75 -2.49 -10.92
N VAL A 301 3.33 -2.79 -12.09
CA VAL A 301 4.77 -2.60 -12.33
C VAL A 301 5.14 -1.13 -12.36
N LEU A 302 4.35 -0.29 -13.03
CA LEU A 302 4.53 1.17 -13.06
C LEU A 302 4.49 1.76 -11.66
N GLN A 303 3.53 1.36 -10.83
CA GLN A 303 3.44 1.79 -9.43
C GLN A 303 4.70 1.41 -8.65
N SER A 304 5.15 0.15 -8.76
CA SER A 304 6.36 -0.29 -8.08
C SER A 304 7.62 0.44 -8.56
N LEU A 305 7.71 0.78 -9.86
CA LEU A 305 8.81 1.57 -10.41
C LEU A 305 8.80 3.00 -9.90
N TRP A 306 7.63 3.64 -9.85
CA TRP A 306 7.45 4.96 -9.27
C TRP A 306 7.91 5.01 -7.82
N GLU A 307 7.45 4.08 -6.98
CA GLU A 307 7.82 4.01 -5.55
C GLU A 307 9.34 3.82 -5.36
N VAL A 308 9.95 2.98 -6.19
CA VAL A 308 11.41 2.74 -6.17
C VAL A 308 12.18 3.99 -6.58
N LEU A 309 11.78 4.66 -7.67
CA LEU A 309 12.41 5.90 -8.15
C LEU A 309 12.28 7.02 -7.14
N LEU A 310 11.08 7.22 -6.60
CA LEU A 310 10.80 8.25 -5.61
C LEU A 310 11.68 8.07 -4.37
N ARG A 311 11.81 6.82 -3.89
CA ARG A 311 12.69 6.49 -2.77
C ARG A 311 14.16 6.76 -3.07
N MET A 312 14.65 6.35 -4.25
CA MET A 312 16.04 6.62 -4.64
C MET A 312 16.34 8.13 -4.74
N ILE A 313 15.38 8.92 -5.23
CA ILE A 313 15.51 10.38 -5.27
C ILE A 313 15.52 10.96 -3.85
N LEU A 314 14.60 10.51 -2.99
CA LEU A 314 14.51 10.96 -1.61
C LEU A 314 15.81 10.66 -0.84
N ASP A 315 16.35 9.46 -0.99
CA ASP A 315 17.64 9.09 -0.41
C ASP A 315 18.77 9.98 -0.95
N THR A 316 18.83 10.20 -2.26
CA THR A 316 19.88 11.03 -2.89
C THR A 316 19.81 12.50 -2.44
N VAL A 317 18.61 13.07 -2.34
CA VAL A 317 18.39 14.44 -1.84
C VAL A 317 18.75 14.52 -0.36
N GLY A 318 18.37 13.51 0.43
CA GLY A 318 18.66 13.44 1.86
C GLY A 318 20.16 13.27 2.18
N GLU A 319 20.92 12.60 1.32
CA GLU A 319 22.38 12.45 1.44
C GLU A 319 23.13 13.74 1.04
N ASN A 320 22.55 14.57 0.17
CA ASN A 320 23.18 15.79 -0.36
C ASN A 320 22.51 17.06 0.21
N ARG A 321 22.62 17.27 1.52
CA ARG A 321 22.09 18.47 2.19
C ARG A 321 23.06 19.66 2.08
N GLY A 322 22.50 20.86 1.94
CA GLY A 322 23.28 22.10 1.94
C GLY A 322 24.07 22.34 0.66
N VAL A 323 23.74 21.65 -0.43
CA VAL A 323 24.33 21.88 -1.76
C VAL A 323 23.68 23.07 -2.47
N GLN A 324 24.15 23.41 -3.67
CA GLN A 324 23.65 24.54 -4.44
C GLN A 324 22.19 24.37 -4.89
N VAL A 325 21.51 25.49 -5.14
CA VAL A 325 20.07 25.52 -5.51
C VAL A 325 19.82 24.81 -6.85
N GLU A 326 20.80 24.83 -7.74
CA GLU A 326 20.77 24.16 -9.04
C GLU A 326 20.59 22.64 -8.90
N PHE A 327 21.23 22.02 -7.90
CA PHE A 327 21.03 20.60 -7.59
C PHE A 327 19.57 20.29 -7.26
N TYR A 328 18.96 21.06 -6.35
CA TYR A 328 17.56 20.84 -5.95
C TYR A 328 16.60 21.19 -7.09
N SER A 329 16.95 22.16 -7.93
CA SER A 329 16.18 22.52 -9.12
C SER A 329 16.19 21.40 -10.17
N ARG A 330 17.34 20.73 -10.37
CA ARG A 330 17.43 19.53 -11.21
C ARG A 330 16.49 18.44 -10.69
N PHE A 331 16.52 18.13 -9.40
CA PHE A 331 15.65 17.09 -8.84
C PHE A 331 14.17 17.45 -8.83
N GLN A 332 13.81 18.72 -8.60
CA GLN A 332 12.42 19.16 -8.74
C GLN A 332 11.90 18.94 -10.17
N TYR A 333 12.70 19.36 -11.17
CA TYR A 333 12.37 19.11 -12.56
C TYR A 333 12.27 17.62 -12.89
N THR A 334 13.18 16.79 -12.37
CA THR A 334 13.14 15.34 -12.53
C THR A 334 11.83 14.76 -12.01
N VAL A 335 11.45 15.07 -10.78
CA VAL A 335 10.24 14.50 -10.16
C VAL A 335 8.98 14.97 -10.88
N GLU A 336 8.90 16.25 -11.27
CA GLU A 336 7.77 16.75 -12.07
C GLU A 336 7.66 16.05 -13.43
N THR A 337 8.79 15.80 -14.10
CA THR A 337 8.84 15.10 -15.38
C THR A 337 8.43 13.63 -15.22
N LEU A 338 8.89 12.97 -14.16
CA LEU A 338 8.47 11.60 -13.84
C LEU A 338 6.96 11.53 -13.53
N VAL A 339 6.39 12.48 -12.80
CA VAL A 339 4.93 12.52 -12.56
C VAL A 339 4.17 12.59 -13.88
N ARG A 340 4.59 13.46 -14.82
CA ARG A 340 3.95 13.54 -16.15
C ARG A 340 4.11 12.23 -16.92
N PHE A 341 5.30 11.65 -16.89
CA PHE A 341 5.61 10.39 -17.57
C PHE A 341 4.76 9.22 -17.07
N PHE A 342 4.70 9.01 -15.75
CA PHE A 342 3.91 7.91 -15.16
C PHE A 342 2.40 8.17 -15.23
N HIS A 343 1.97 9.42 -15.27
CA HIS A 343 0.55 9.76 -15.46
C HIS A 343 0.09 9.52 -16.91
N ALA A 344 0.95 9.80 -17.89
CA ALA A 344 0.72 9.58 -19.32
C ALA A 344 -0.65 10.11 -19.80
N ASP A 345 -0.96 11.37 -19.48
CA ASP A 345 -2.23 12.04 -19.82
C ASP A 345 -3.50 11.27 -19.43
N GLY A 346 -3.43 10.47 -18.36
CA GLY A 346 -4.55 9.69 -17.82
C GLY A 346 -4.57 8.21 -18.25
N GLU A 347 -3.67 7.80 -19.14
CA GLU A 347 -3.55 6.39 -19.55
C GLU A 347 -2.65 5.56 -18.60
N GLY A 348 -1.91 6.23 -17.72
CA GLY A 348 -1.00 5.62 -16.75
C GLY A 348 -1.57 5.55 -15.33
N LEU A 349 -0.75 5.97 -14.35
CA LEU A 349 -1.13 6.01 -12.94
C LEU A 349 -1.99 7.24 -12.63
N LEU A 350 -2.84 7.14 -11.61
CA LEU A 350 -3.65 8.26 -11.15
C LEU A 350 -2.78 9.30 -10.45
N LEU A 351 -3.13 10.58 -10.64
CA LEU A 351 -2.36 11.69 -10.07
C LEU A 351 -2.39 11.69 -8.53
N GLU A 352 -3.46 11.17 -7.92
CA GLU A 352 -3.61 11.03 -6.48
C GLU A 352 -2.63 10.00 -5.89
N ASP A 353 -2.36 8.90 -6.61
CA ASP A 353 -1.40 7.87 -6.21
C ASP A 353 0.05 8.37 -6.35
N LEU A 354 0.32 9.10 -7.44
CA LEU A 354 1.62 9.71 -7.69
C LEU A 354 1.96 10.79 -6.66
N LYS A 355 1.00 11.65 -6.32
CA LYS A 355 1.17 12.75 -5.35
C LYS A 355 0.78 12.35 -3.93
N SER A 356 1.15 11.13 -3.53
CA SER A 356 0.94 10.57 -2.20
C SER A 356 2.04 10.99 -1.21
N GLY A 357 2.02 10.42 0.01
CA GLY A 357 2.79 10.90 1.18
C GLY A 357 4.26 11.20 0.92
N ASP A 358 5.01 10.24 0.36
CA ASP A 358 6.45 10.38 0.10
C ASP A 358 6.76 11.48 -0.92
N TYR A 359 5.89 11.66 -1.93
CA TYR A 359 6.04 12.73 -2.91
C TYR A 359 5.87 14.10 -2.26
N LYS A 360 4.86 14.25 -1.40
CA LYS A 360 4.63 15.52 -0.69
C LYS A 360 5.78 15.87 0.25
N ALA A 361 6.35 14.87 0.92
CA ALA A 361 7.53 15.06 1.76
C ALA A 361 8.74 15.53 0.92
N LEU A 362 9.00 14.86 -0.21
CA LEU A 362 10.07 15.24 -1.13
C LEU A 362 9.86 16.62 -1.76
N ASP A 363 8.65 16.93 -2.21
CA ASP A 363 8.31 18.22 -2.81
C ASP A 363 8.54 19.37 -1.82
N GLU A 364 8.15 19.19 -0.56
CA GLU A 364 8.42 20.16 0.50
C GLU A 364 9.92 20.28 0.80
N GLU A 365 10.66 19.16 0.86
CA GLU A 365 12.11 19.16 1.07
C GLU A 365 12.85 19.89 -0.06
N LEU A 366 12.49 19.63 -1.31
CA LEU A 366 13.04 20.32 -2.47
C LEU A 366 12.69 21.82 -2.44
N ARG A 367 11.44 22.16 -2.13
CA ARG A 367 10.98 23.56 -2.04
C ARG A 367 11.75 24.33 -0.98
N LEU A 368 11.93 23.76 0.22
CA LEU A 368 12.65 24.39 1.32
C LEU A 368 14.13 24.57 1.00
N ASN A 369 14.78 23.57 0.40
CA ASN A 369 16.18 23.67 0.05
C ASN A 369 16.49 24.73 -1.01
N LYS A 370 15.51 25.07 -1.86
CA LYS A 370 15.62 26.17 -2.83
C LYS A 370 15.44 27.57 -2.21
N CYS A 371 14.89 27.69 -1.01
CA CYS A 371 14.74 28.98 -0.35
C CYS A 371 16.10 29.54 0.10
N SER A 372 16.27 30.85 0.06
CA SER A 372 17.42 31.52 0.68
C SER A 372 17.43 31.33 2.20
N SER A 373 18.58 31.54 2.84
CA SER A 373 18.68 31.39 4.30
C SER A 373 17.81 32.41 5.03
N PHE A 374 17.67 33.61 4.47
CA PHE A 374 16.72 34.62 4.95
C PHE A 374 15.28 34.11 4.90
N GLU A 375 14.83 33.57 3.77
CA GLU A 375 13.46 33.05 3.64
C GLU A 375 13.17 31.90 4.62
N LEU A 376 14.14 30.99 4.83
CA LEU A 376 14.02 29.91 5.81
C LEU A 376 13.91 30.46 7.24
N ILE A 377 14.74 31.44 7.61
CA ILE A 377 14.68 32.11 8.91
C ILE A 377 13.32 32.80 9.09
N GLU A 378 12.82 33.50 8.07
CA GLU A 378 11.50 34.13 8.13
C GLU A 378 10.37 33.11 8.30
N GLN A 379 10.43 31.99 7.59
CA GLN A 379 9.44 30.92 7.73
C GLN A 379 9.44 30.33 9.14
N TYR A 380 10.63 30.13 9.74
CA TYR A 380 10.76 29.70 11.13
C TYR A 380 10.14 30.70 12.12
N VAL A 381 10.40 31.99 11.93
CA VAL A 381 9.81 33.05 12.78
C VAL A 381 8.29 33.11 12.65
N LEU A 382 7.76 33.00 11.43
CA LEU A 382 6.32 32.95 11.20
C LEU A 382 5.66 31.74 11.87
N GLU A 383 6.32 30.59 11.87
CA GLU A 383 5.85 29.40 12.58
C GLU A 383 5.79 29.63 14.09
N LYS A 384 6.82 30.27 14.68
CA LYS A 384 6.82 30.65 16.11
C LYS A 384 5.71 31.65 16.45
N ILE A 385 5.48 32.65 15.60
CA ILE A 385 4.37 33.60 15.78
C ILE A 385 3.01 32.86 15.75
N SER A 386 2.83 31.94 14.80
CA SER A 386 1.61 31.12 14.72
C SER A 386 1.41 30.27 15.98
N GLN A 387 2.47 29.64 16.47
CA GLN A 387 2.47 28.84 17.70
C GLN A 387 2.15 29.68 18.94
N GLN A 388 2.69 30.90 19.03
CA GLN A 388 2.34 31.81 20.13
C GLN A 388 0.85 32.13 20.14
N ARG A 389 0.24 32.39 18.98
CA ARG A 389 -1.18 32.77 18.87
C ARG A 389 -2.14 31.67 19.33
N ILE A 390 -1.75 30.41 19.21
CA ILE A 390 -2.55 29.26 19.66
C ILE A 390 -2.26 28.89 21.14
N LEU A 391 -1.17 29.39 21.72
CA LEU A 391 -0.74 29.05 23.08
C LEU A 391 -1.54 29.84 24.12
N LYS A 392 -2.57 29.20 24.70
CA LYS A 392 -3.46 29.82 25.71
C LYS A 392 -3.04 29.57 27.16
N HIS A 393 -2.26 28.53 27.42
CA HIS A 393 -1.79 28.17 28.76
C HIS A 393 -0.39 27.59 28.64
N SER A 394 0.43 27.83 29.65
CA SER A 394 1.78 27.27 29.73
C SER A 394 2.17 26.97 31.16
N ARG A 395 2.88 25.85 31.34
CA ARG A 395 3.51 25.47 32.61
C ARG A 395 4.82 26.24 32.89
N PHE A 396 5.32 26.98 31.90
CA PHE A 396 6.59 27.72 31.98
C PHE A 396 6.40 29.18 32.42
N GLY A 397 5.17 29.58 32.73
CA GLY A 397 4.80 30.93 33.13
C GLY A 397 4.34 31.84 32.00
N ARG A 398 4.16 33.12 32.34
CA ARG A 398 3.71 34.17 31.42
C ARG A 398 4.42 35.49 31.70
N ILE A 399 4.53 36.32 30.68
CA ILE A 399 5.05 37.69 30.76
C ILE A 399 3.97 38.69 30.37
N SER A 400 3.90 39.81 31.10
CA SER A 400 3.00 40.93 30.83
C SER A 400 3.80 42.16 30.40
N LEU A 401 3.40 42.75 29.29
CA LEU A 401 4.11 43.86 28.67
C LEU A 401 3.18 44.86 28.00
N LYS A 402 3.66 46.06 27.72
CA LYS A 402 3.01 47.02 26.83
C LYS A 402 3.97 47.41 25.71
N CYS A 403 3.44 47.50 24.50
CA CYS A 403 4.21 47.94 23.35
C CYS A 403 3.43 48.99 22.55
N TYR A 404 4.13 50.00 22.07
CA TYR A 404 3.58 50.94 21.09
C TYR A 404 4.69 51.44 20.17
N TYR A 405 4.31 51.71 18.93
CA TYR A 405 5.23 52.19 17.90
C TYR A 405 4.95 53.65 17.58
N ASP A 406 5.98 54.49 17.51
CA ASP A 406 5.90 55.93 17.28
C ASP A 406 6.45 56.26 15.88
N ALA A 407 5.56 56.69 14.98
CA ALA A 407 5.87 56.92 13.56
C ALA A 407 6.92 57.96 13.29
N PRO A 408 6.70 59.20 13.77
CA PRO A 408 7.53 60.32 13.40
C PRO A 408 8.95 60.10 13.92
N GLU A 409 9.06 59.46 15.09
CA GLU A 409 10.32 59.15 15.76
C GLU A 409 10.92 57.81 15.32
N GLN A 410 10.21 57.02 14.49
CA GLN A 410 10.60 55.66 14.09
C GLN A 410 11.06 54.80 15.27
N ARG A 411 10.29 54.84 16.36
CA ARG A 411 10.69 54.30 17.67
C ARG A 411 9.65 53.35 18.21
N LEU A 412 10.06 52.12 18.47
CA LEU A 412 9.27 51.12 19.18
C LEU A 412 9.61 51.19 20.67
N THR A 413 8.60 51.42 21.51
CA THR A 413 8.72 51.41 22.96
C THR A 413 8.12 50.12 23.51
N VAL A 414 8.88 49.44 24.37
CA VAL A 414 8.53 48.17 25.00
C VAL A 414 8.67 48.32 26.50
N GLU A 415 7.57 48.12 27.23
CA GLU A 415 7.52 48.16 28.70
C GLU A 415 7.29 46.74 29.22
N ILE A 416 8.26 46.21 29.95
CA ILE A 416 8.14 44.90 30.61
C ILE A 416 7.62 45.16 32.03
N LEU A 417 6.40 44.73 32.31
CA LEU A 417 5.73 45.01 33.59
C LEU A 417 6.14 43.96 34.63
N HIS A 418 5.70 42.73 34.43
CA HIS A 418 5.96 41.61 35.34
C HIS A 418 5.89 40.28 34.60
N ALA A 419 6.44 39.24 35.21
CA ALA A 419 6.15 37.85 34.85
C ALA A 419 5.47 37.14 36.02
N ALA A 420 4.79 36.03 35.74
CA ALA A 420 4.08 35.28 36.76
C ALA A 420 4.07 33.78 36.46
N ASP A 421 4.04 33.00 37.53
CA ASP A 421 4.03 31.52 37.51
C ASP A 421 5.22 30.97 36.71
N LEU A 422 6.39 31.61 36.86
CA LEU A 422 7.63 31.09 36.30
C LEU A 422 7.98 29.75 36.95
N ILE A 423 8.70 28.92 36.21
CA ILE A 423 9.26 27.68 36.75
C ILE A 423 10.38 27.99 37.73
N ALA A 424 10.51 27.15 38.76
CA ALA A 424 11.64 27.19 39.66
C ALA A 424 12.80 26.42 39.02
N LEU A 425 13.95 27.09 38.89
CA LEU A 425 15.18 26.51 38.35
C LEU A 425 16.26 26.35 39.43
N ASP A 426 16.22 27.17 40.48
CA ASP A 426 17.11 27.01 41.62
C ASP A 426 16.70 25.83 42.53
N ALA A 427 17.70 25.23 43.18
CA ALA A 427 17.50 24.26 44.28
C ALA A 427 16.67 24.82 45.47
N ASN A 428 16.53 26.14 45.57
CA ASN A 428 15.73 26.80 46.61
C ASN A 428 14.22 26.79 46.32
N GLY A 429 13.80 26.29 45.15
CA GLY A 429 12.40 26.26 44.71
C GLY A 429 11.87 27.59 44.15
N LEU A 430 12.76 28.53 43.83
CA LEU A 430 12.51 29.83 43.21
C LEU A 430 13.46 30.01 42.00
N SER A 431 13.54 31.23 41.49
CA SER A 431 14.47 31.65 40.44
C SER A 431 14.89 33.10 40.67
N ASP A 432 15.97 33.51 40.02
CA ASP A 432 16.49 34.87 39.89
C ASP A 432 16.23 35.42 38.45
N PRO A 433 14.96 35.59 38.01
CA PRO A 433 14.64 35.86 36.61
C PRO A 433 15.08 37.23 36.10
N PHE A 434 15.46 37.26 34.82
CA PHE A 434 15.56 38.46 33.99
C PHE A 434 15.06 38.19 32.56
N VAL A 435 14.67 39.24 31.85
CA VAL A 435 14.11 39.14 30.49
C VAL A 435 15.07 39.79 29.50
N ILE A 436 15.44 39.06 28.45
CA ILE A 436 16.15 39.57 27.27
C ILE A 436 15.10 39.91 26.21
N VAL A 437 15.17 41.13 25.68
CA VAL A 437 14.29 41.67 24.65
C VAL A 437 15.08 41.89 23.37
N GLU A 438 14.63 41.27 22.27
CA GLU A 438 15.31 41.32 20.98
C GLU A 438 14.33 41.54 19.83
N LEU A 439 14.76 42.28 18.81
CA LEU A 439 14.05 42.34 17.52
C LEU A 439 14.48 41.16 16.64
N CYS A 440 13.50 40.54 15.98
CA CYS A 440 13.69 39.33 15.18
C CYS A 440 12.88 39.44 13.87
N PRO A 441 13.36 38.86 12.76
CA PRO A 441 14.69 38.24 12.56
C PRO A 441 15.85 39.23 12.43
N HIS A 442 17.08 38.79 12.74
CA HIS A 442 18.27 39.65 12.82
C HIS A 442 18.58 40.37 11.50
N HIS A 443 18.43 39.69 10.36
CA HIS A 443 18.66 40.30 9.04
C HIS A 443 17.76 41.49 8.72
N LEU A 444 16.56 41.57 9.32
CA LEU A 444 15.70 42.75 9.20
C LEU A 444 16.12 43.88 10.14
N PHE A 445 16.82 43.57 11.23
CA PHE A 445 17.20 44.50 12.29
C PHE A 445 18.70 44.39 12.65
N PRO A 446 19.64 44.51 11.69
CA PRO A 446 21.04 44.19 11.92
C PRO A 446 21.72 45.15 12.92
N THR A 447 21.19 46.35 13.08
CA THR A 447 21.70 47.37 14.02
C THR A 447 21.04 47.30 15.40
N ALA A 448 19.96 46.53 15.55
CA ALA A 448 19.26 46.41 16.82
C ALA A 448 20.05 45.51 17.78
N ARG A 449 20.44 46.08 18.93
CA ARG A 449 21.10 45.34 20.00
C ARG A 449 20.07 44.70 20.92
N SER A 450 20.40 43.52 21.45
CA SER A 450 19.63 42.92 22.54
C SER A 450 19.71 43.80 23.78
N GLN A 451 18.58 43.91 24.49
CA GLN A 451 18.47 44.63 25.75
C GLN A 451 17.95 43.67 26.82
N ARG A 452 18.22 43.92 28.10
CA ARG A 452 17.76 43.05 29.18
C ARG A 452 17.31 43.84 30.40
N THR A 453 16.38 43.27 31.16
CA THR A 453 15.95 43.81 32.46
C THR A 453 17.02 43.61 33.54
N GLN A 454 16.80 44.22 34.69
CA GLN A 454 17.49 43.84 35.91
C GLN A 454 17.04 42.45 36.38
N VAL A 455 17.94 41.75 37.06
CA VAL A 455 17.69 40.47 37.73
C VAL A 455 16.82 40.71 38.97
N LYS A 456 15.78 39.89 39.15
CA LYS A 456 14.92 39.94 40.34
C LYS A 456 15.14 38.67 41.15
N LEU A 457 15.69 38.81 42.34
CA LEU A 457 16.14 37.64 43.11
C LEU A 457 14.96 36.89 43.76
N LYS A 458 15.05 35.56 43.78
CA LYS A 458 14.23 34.63 44.57
C LYS A 458 12.74 34.85 44.41
N THR A 459 12.26 34.86 43.17
CA THR A 459 10.85 35.06 42.86
C THR A 459 10.41 34.36 41.58
N LEU A 460 9.21 33.78 41.61
CA LEU A 460 8.52 33.26 40.42
C LEU A 460 7.52 34.27 39.83
N HIS A 461 7.43 35.45 40.46
CA HIS A 461 6.53 36.55 40.10
C HIS A 461 7.29 37.89 40.08
N PRO A 462 8.33 38.03 39.23
CA PRO A 462 9.14 39.24 39.19
C PRO A 462 8.34 40.43 38.66
N VAL A 463 8.49 41.57 39.34
CA VAL A 463 8.03 42.89 38.85
C VAL A 463 9.24 43.64 38.35
N PHE A 464 9.25 43.96 37.05
CA PHE A 464 10.34 44.64 36.36
C PHE A 464 10.06 46.14 36.28
N ASP A 465 8.93 46.52 35.68
CA ASP A 465 8.56 47.91 35.34
C ASP A 465 9.68 48.65 34.59
N GLU A 466 10.24 48.02 33.57
CA GLU A 466 11.39 48.52 32.80
C GLU A 466 11.02 48.84 31.34
N LEU A 467 11.59 49.93 30.81
CA LEU A 467 11.31 50.45 29.46
C LEU A 467 12.51 50.29 28.53
N PHE A 468 12.24 49.80 27.32
CA PHE A 468 13.22 49.62 26.24
C PHE A 468 12.79 50.38 24.99
N TYR A 469 13.80 50.83 24.22
CA TYR A 469 13.59 51.58 23.00
C TYR A 469 14.34 50.92 21.85
N PHE A 470 13.67 50.76 20.71
CA PHE A 470 14.27 50.28 19.48
C PHE A 470 13.97 51.23 18.33
N HIS A 471 14.97 51.49 17.49
CA HIS A 471 14.75 52.21 16.25
C HIS A 471 14.25 51.22 15.19
N VAL A 472 13.07 51.49 14.63
CA VAL A 472 12.39 50.61 13.67
C VAL A 472 11.78 51.49 12.59
N SER A 473 12.18 51.29 11.34
CA SER A 473 11.59 52.02 10.22
C SER A 473 10.15 51.57 9.95
N PRO A 474 9.30 52.41 9.32
CA PRO A 474 7.93 52.02 8.99
C PRO A 474 7.83 50.82 8.03
N GLU A 475 8.88 50.55 7.26
CA GLU A 475 8.97 49.39 6.36
C GLU A 475 9.27 48.12 7.15
N GLN A 476 10.27 48.17 8.04
CA GLN A 476 10.60 47.08 8.95
C GLN A 476 9.42 46.72 9.86
N TYR A 477 8.72 47.73 10.39
CA TYR A 477 7.55 47.53 11.25
C TYR A 477 6.41 46.77 10.55
N ARG A 478 6.19 47.06 9.25
CA ARG A 478 5.13 46.42 8.45
C ARG A 478 5.52 45.05 7.91
N HIS A 479 6.78 44.64 8.09
CA HIS A 479 7.24 43.36 7.58
C HIS A 479 6.50 42.20 8.27
N ARG A 480 6.04 41.23 7.49
CA ARG A 480 5.12 40.17 7.96
C ARG A 480 5.67 39.33 9.12
N CYS A 481 6.99 39.14 9.16
CA CYS A 481 7.68 38.33 10.17
C CYS A 481 8.44 39.18 11.20
N ALA A 482 8.31 40.50 11.17
CA ALA A 482 8.91 41.34 12.20
C ALA A 482 8.23 41.10 13.54
N CYS A 483 9.02 40.74 14.55
CA CYS A 483 8.53 40.47 15.90
C CYS A 483 9.56 40.83 16.97
N LEU A 484 9.07 40.96 18.21
CA LEU A 484 9.89 40.94 19.41
C LEU A 484 9.95 39.52 19.96
N THR A 485 11.14 39.13 20.40
CA THR A 485 11.37 37.93 21.19
C THR A 485 11.66 38.33 22.62
N PHE A 486 11.01 37.64 23.57
CA PHE A 486 11.18 37.81 25.00
C PHE A 486 11.70 36.50 25.57
N THR A 487 12.99 36.46 25.90
CA THR A 487 13.64 35.28 26.48
C THR A 487 13.81 35.51 27.98
N VAL A 488 13.10 34.72 28.78
CA VAL A 488 13.23 34.73 30.23
C VAL A 488 14.32 33.74 30.61
N MET A 489 15.32 34.22 31.34
CA MET A 489 16.45 33.45 31.84
C MET A 489 16.48 33.51 33.36
N ASP A 490 17.04 32.49 33.99
CA ASP A 490 17.46 32.51 35.38
C ASP A 490 18.94 32.94 35.48
N TYR A 491 19.28 33.75 36.47
CA TYR A 491 20.64 34.24 36.65
C TYR A 491 21.41 33.36 37.64
N ASP A 492 22.47 32.73 37.15
CA ASP A 492 23.37 31.93 37.97
C ASP A 492 24.72 32.60 38.18
N TRP A 493 25.16 32.64 39.43
CA TRP A 493 26.44 33.26 39.77
C TRP A 493 27.65 32.35 39.54
N LEU A 494 27.46 31.01 39.59
CA LEU A 494 28.52 30.00 39.45
C LEU A 494 28.47 29.20 38.14
N SER A 495 27.35 29.24 37.43
CA SER A 495 27.10 28.46 36.22
C SER A 495 26.62 29.34 35.09
N THR A 496 26.35 28.70 33.95
CA THR A 496 25.58 29.26 32.84
C THR A 496 24.15 29.54 33.30
N ASN A 497 23.58 30.62 32.78
CA ASN A 497 22.19 31.01 33.06
C ASN A 497 21.21 30.01 32.45
N ASP A 498 20.22 29.58 33.22
CA ASP A 498 19.21 28.64 32.78
C ASP A 498 18.08 29.29 31.97
N PHE A 499 17.62 28.64 30.91
CA PHE A 499 16.57 29.17 30.06
C PHE A 499 15.18 28.89 30.65
N ALA A 500 14.50 29.88 31.23
CA ALA A 500 13.16 29.67 31.79
C ALA A 500 12.09 29.47 30.71
N GLY A 501 12.12 30.26 29.65
CA GLY A 501 11.19 30.13 28.52
C GLY A 501 11.18 31.36 27.64
N GLU A 502 10.54 31.23 26.48
CA GLU A 502 10.48 32.30 25.47
C GLU A 502 9.05 32.57 25.01
N ALA A 503 8.75 33.84 24.77
CA ALA A 503 7.55 34.30 24.09
C ALA A 503 7.90 35.19 22.90
N VAL A 504 7.05 35.19 21.88
CA VAL A 504 7.22 36.02 20.67
C VAL A 504 6.00 36.90 20.47
N ALA A 505 6.17 38.15 20.04
CA ALA A 505 5.06 39.03 19.68
C ALA A 505 5.31 39.73 18.34
N PRO A 506 4.47 39.51 17.33
CA PRO A 506 4.63 40.18 16.04
C PRO A 506 4.37 41.69 16.19
N LEU A 507 5.14 42.51 15.49
CA LEU A 507 5.03 43.96 15.59
C LEU A 507 3.65 44.48 15.14
N SER A 508 2.98 43.73 14.26
CA SER A 508 1.63 44.01 13.78
C SER A 508 0.54 43.93 14.85
N ASP A 509 0.80 43.28 16.00
CA ASP A 509 -0.15 43.22 17.12
C ASP A 509 -0.14 44.53 17.95
N PHE A 510 0.85 45.41 17.75
CA PHE A 510 1.01 46.62 18.55
C PHE A 510 0.31 47.84 17.95
N CYS A 511 -0.14 48.74 18.82
CA CYS A 511 -0.84 49.95 18.41
C CYS A 511 0.12 50.99 17.79
N TRP A 512 -0.38 51.69 16.77
CA TRP A 512 0.22 52.87 16.16
C TRP A 512 -0.62 54.11 16.45
N PRO A 513 -0.04 55.22 16.97
CA PRO A 513 -0.71 56.51 17.04
C PRO A 513 -1.11 56.97 15.63
N GLY A 514 -2.42 56.97 15.34
CA GLY A 514 -2.97 57.41 14.04
C GLY A 514 -3.77 56.37 13.24
N ARG A 515 -4.13 55.21 13.81
CA ARG A 515 -5.12 54.31 13.17
C ARG A 515 -6.48 55.01 13.10
N PRO A 516 -7.25 54.96 11.98
CA PRO A 516 -8.58 55.61 11.87
C PRO A 516 -9.64 55.14 12.86
N SER A 517 -9.35 54.10 13.65
CA SER A 517 -10.20 53.53 14.69
C SER A 517 -9.70 53.81 16.12
N ALA A 518 -8.62 54.60 16.29
CA ALA A 518 -8.17 55.01 17.62
C ALA A 518 -9.01 56.21 18.07
N THR A 519 -9.92 55.98 19.01
CA THR A 519 -10.68 57.05 19.67
C THR A 519 -9.72 58.07 20.28
N PRO A 520 -9.99 59.39 20.16
CA PRO A 520 -9.13 60.46 20.66
C PRO A 520 -9.20 60.64 22.19
N ALA A 521 -9.57 59.58 22.92
CA ALA A 521 -9.66 59.56 24.37
C ALA A 521 -8.71 58.50 24.95
N GLY A 522 -7.62 58.96 25.56
CA GLY A 522 -6.93 58.25 26.65
C GLY A 522 -6.00 57.10 26.29
N LYS A 523 -4.72 57.41 26.06
CA LYS A 523 -3.50 56.94 26.76
C LYS A 523 -3.47 55.65 27.62
N THR A 524 -4.34 54.65 27.47
CA THR A 524 -4.27 53.41 28.25
C THR A 524 -4.03 52.23 27.33
N LEU A 525 -2.75 52.01 26.98
CA LEU A 525 -2.30 50.77 26.35
C LEU A 525 -2.58 49.63 27.32
N GLN A 526 -3.51 48.74 26.95
CA GLN A 526 -3.78 47.54 27.73
C GLN A 526 -2.56 46.62 27.69
N PRO A 527 -2.14 46.05 28.84
CA PRO A 527 -1.07 45.07 28.86
C PRO A 527 -1.41 43.85 28.00
N VAL A 528 -0.45 43.40 27.20
CA VAL A 528 -0.47 42.13 26.49
C VAL A 528 0.14 41.07 27.39
N ILE A 529 -0.51 39.92 27.49
CA ILE A 529 -0.01 38.76 28.23
C ILE A 529 0.43 37.72 27.20
N LEU A 530 1.67 37.26 27.29
CA LEU A 530 2.23 36.21 26.46
C LEU A 530 2.63 35.02 27.33
N HIS A 531 2.28 33.82 26.89
CA HIS A 531 2.66 32.57 27.56
C HIS A 531 4.05 32.15 27.08
N LEU A 532 4.90 31.73 28.02
CA LEU A 532 6.26 31.27 27.74
C LEU A 532 6.25 29.84 27.20
N SER A 533 7.17 29.51 26.32
CA SER A 533 7.33 28.17 25.76
C SER A 533 8.79 27.73 25.80
N ARG A 534 9.02 26.43 25.96
CA ARG A 534 10.34 25.78 25.85
C ARG A 534 10.30 24.80 24.67
N GLN A 535 10.36 25.32 23.45
CA GLN A 535 10.39 24.47 22.25
C GLN A 535 11.83 24.12 21.90
N LYS A 536 12.09 22.86 21.54
CA LYS A 536 13.38 22.41 21.02
C LYS A 536 13.51 22.80 19.54
N PRO A 537 14.41 23.73 19.17
CA PRO A 537 14.58 24.14 17.78
C PRO A 537 15.03 22.96 16.88
N SER A 538 15.87 22.07 17.41
CA SER A 538 16.46 20.92 16.69
C SER A 538 15.44 20.00 16.01
N GLU A 539 14.20 19.95 16.49
CA GLU A 539 13.15 19.07 15.94
C GLU A 539 12.55 19.59 14.62
N LYS A 540 12.74 20.88 14.28
CA LYS A 540 12.10 21.48 13.11
C LYS A 540 12.85 21.18 11.80
N PRO A 541 12.16 20.84 10.70
CA PRO A 541 12.79 20.60 9.40
C PRO A 541 13.65 21.77 8.90
N ILE A 542 13.20 23.02 9.11
CA ILE A 542 13.93 24.23 8.73
C ILE A 542 15.31 24.29 9.40
N MET A 543 15.42 23.85 10.65
CA MET A 543 16.69 23.84 11.38
C MET A 543 17.70 22.88 10.76
N LYS A 544 17.26 21.69 10.34
CA LYS A 544 18.12 20.73 9.62
C LYS A 544 18.66 21.31 8.31
N MET A 545 17.85 22.09 7.60
CA MET A 545 18.25 22.73 6.34
C MET A 545 19.25 23.87 6.56
N LEU A 546 19.00 24.73 7.55
CA LEU A 546 19.91 25.83 7.89
C LEU A 546 21.25 25.29 8.43
N GLU A 547 21.23 24.23 9.25
CA GLU A 547 22.44 23.60 9.78
C GLU A 547 23.35 23.05 8.67
N ALA A 548 22.76 22.46 7.63
CA ALA A 548 23.51 21.92 6.50
C ALA A 548 24.24 23.00 5.67
N ARG A 549 23.85 24.27 5.76
CA ARG A 549 24.46 25.38 5.01
C ARG A 549 25.73 25.89 5.68
N THR A 550 26.77 25.07 5.72
CA THR A 550 28.02 25.36 6.45
C THR A 550 28.79 26.58 5.91
N GLY A 551 28.61 26.92 4.62
CA GLY A 551 29.22 28.09 3.99
C GLY A 551 28.41 29.39 4.14
N ASP A 552 27.19 29.34 4.66
CA ASP A 552 26.34 30.53 4.81
C ASP A 552 26.45 31.09 6.23
N ARG A 553 27.03 32.29 6.33
CA ARG A 553 27.27 32.95 7.62
C ARG A 553 25.99 33.23 8.39
N GLU A 554 24.93 33.70 7.73
CA GLU A 554 23.67 34.04 8.40
C GLU A 554 23.00 32.78 8.95
N ALA A 555 22.96 31.71 8.14
CA ALA A 555 22.40 30.43 8.56
C ALA A 555 23.15 29.87 9.78
N GLN A 556 24.48 29.90 9.76
CA GLN A 556 25.31 29.38 10.86
C GLN A 556 25.23 30.22 12.14
N GLU A 557 25.14 31.56 12.02
CA GLU A 557 24.94 32.43 13.19
C GLU A 557 23.56 32.18 13.82
N PHE A 558 22.51 32.05 13.01
CA PHE A 558 21.16 31.73 13.46
C PHE A 558 21.08 30.36 14.16
N VAL A 559 21.66 29.32 13.55
CA VAL A 559 21.69 27.97 14.12
C VAL A 559 22.47 27.94 15.43
N ARG A 560 23.62 28.62 15.51
CA ARG A 560 24.43 28.69 16.73
C ARG A 560 23.63 29.29 17.88
N LYS A 561 22.96 30.43 17.64
CA LYS A 561 22.15 31.10 18.67
C LYS A 561 21.04 30.20 19.20
N LEU A 562 20.35 29.47 18.34
CA LEU A 562 19.28 28.56 18.76
C LEU A 562 19.80 27.33 19.51
N LYS A 563 20.97 26.80 19.12
CA LYS A 563 21.63 25.71 19.87
C LYS A 563 22.13 26.13 21.24
N GLU A 564 22.61 27.36 21.39
CA GLU A 564 22.99 27.91 22.70
C GLU A 564 21.77 27.98 23.63
N ILE A 565 20.62 28.43 23.11
CA ILE A 565 19.35 28.42 23.86
C ILE A 565 18.95 26.99 24.25
N GLU A 566 18.99 26.05 23.30
CA GLU A 566 18.64 24.64 23.57
C GLU A 566 19.59 24.00 24.59
N LYS A 567 20.89 24.33 24.56
CA LYS A 567 21.85 23.86 25.57
C LYS A 567 21.49 24.39 26.97
N SER A 568 21.12 25.66 27.09
CA SER A 568 20.64 26.23 28.36
C SER A 568 19.29 25.69 28.85
N MET A 569 18.65 24.78 28.08
CA MET A 569 17.46 24.05 28.53
C MET A 569 17.78 22.69 29.18
N GLU A 570 18.95 22.12 28.90
CA GLU A 570 19.31 20.71 29.21
C GLU A 570 20.29 20.57 30.37
N GLU A 571 20.82 21.67 30.90
CA GLU A 571 21.64 21.70 32.11
C GLU A 571 20.72 21.61 33.35
N GLU A 572 20.09 20.44 33.56
CA GLU A 572 19.32 20.07 34.77
C GLU A 572 20.18 19.40 35.85
#